data_AF-A0A6G1IT33-F1
#
_entry.id   AF-A0A6G1IT33-F1
#
_cell.length_a   1.000
_cell.length_b   1.000
_cell.length_c   1.000
_cell.angle_alpha   90.00
_cell.angle_beta   90.00
_cell.angle_gamma   90.00
#
_symmetry.space_group_name_H-M   'P 1'
#
loop_
_entity.id
_entity.type
_entity.pdbx_description
1 polymer ?
#
loop_
_entity_poly.entity_id
_entity_poly.type
_entity_poly.pdbx_seq_one_letter_code
_entity_poly.pdbx_strand_id
1 'polypeptide(L)'
;MVLDLLTLTAIPTAVGASEAVHQQRVLDKEAESEERQTLFYLDVFCDAQSRKRDEVHTAMVVLKDGKLRLWPKDPHTKLPKTDPGGGSPPHPFTGFYLPFPTEDLPNHPIPAPPILGLVSTIPPDSSVPKDKRKKPKLNWIYADKRTRELKYGPRVEARQHIIGPWDWTDDDEQGLILNGEECLVAVEEESGGLGWAVYWDGEDDRLKAVGIAQEKRVLRCSLERRLVEE
;
A
#
# COMPACT_ATOMS: atom_id res chain seq x y z
N MET A 1 -42.25 -41.91 3.52
CA MET A 1 -40.97 -42.17 2.84
C MET A 1 -40.40 -41.01 2.03
N VAL A 2 -41.11 -39.89 1.80
CA VAL A 2 -40.55 -38.70 1.12
C VAL A 2 -40.01 -37.66 2.12
N LEU A 3 -40.55 -37.65 3.35
CA LEU A 3 -40.14 -36.71 4.40
C LEU A 3 -38.76 -37.06 5.01
N ASP A 4 -38.41 -38.34 5.11
CA ASP A 4 -37.14 -38.79 5.69
C ASP A 4 -35.93 -38.60 4.75
N LEU A 5 -36.17 -38.42 3.44
CA LEU A 5 -35.10 -38.17 2.46
C LEU A 5 -34.73 -36.68 2.38
N LEU A 6 -35.69 -35.78 2.64
CA LEU A 6 -35.48 -34.32 2.68
C LEU A 6 -34.67 -33.86 3.90
N THR A 7 -34.77 -34.56 5.03
CA THR A 7 -34.02 -34.24 6.24
C THR A 7 -32.54 -34.63 6.13
N LEU A 8 -32.20 -35.70 5.39
CA LEU A 8 -30.82 -36.13 5.19
C LEU A 8 -30.00 -35.16 4.32
N THR A 9 -30.63 -34.48 3.35
CA THR A 9 -29.96 -33.49 2.50
C THR A 9 -29.82 -32.12 3.16
N ALA A 10 -30.62 -31.81 4.18
CA ALA A 10 -30.64 -30.50 4.83
C ALA A 10 -29.49 -30.30 5.85
N ILE A 11 -29.01 -31.37 6.48
CA ILE A 11 -27.95 -31.31 7.50
C ILE A 11 -26.60 -30.91 6.89
N PRO A 12 -26.13 -31.51 5.77
CA PRO A 12 -24.87 -31.09 5.13
C PRO A 12 -24.91 -29.63 4.67
N THR A 13 -26.04 -29.16 4.14
CA THR A 13 -26.18 -27.77 3.68
C THR A 13 -26.13 -26.75 4.81
N ALA A 14 -26.65 -27.09 6.01
CA ALA A 14 -26.62 -26.19 7.17
C ALA A 14 -25.23 -26.11 7.82
N VAL A 15 -24.49 -27.23 7.89
CA VAL A 15 -23.11 -27.26 8.40
C VAL A 15 -22.18 -26.48 7.47
N GLY A 16 -22.25 -26.73 6.15
CA GLY A 16 -21.44 -26.00 5.17
C GLY A 16 -21.66 -24.49 5.18
N ALA A 17 -22.92 -24.04 5.33
CA ALA A 17 -23.22 -22.62 5.45
C ALA A 17 -22.66 -22.00 6.75
N SER A 18 -22.72 -22.74 7.87
CA SER A 18 -22.20 -22.28 9.16
C SER A 18 -20.68 -22.18 9.17
N GLU A 19 -19.99 -23.14 8.56
CA GLU A 19 -18.53 -23.12 8.39
C GLU A 19 -18.09 -21.97 7.47
N ALA A 20 -18.79 -21.72 6.37
CA ALA A 20 -18.49 -20.60 5.48
C ALA A 20 -18.60 -19.25 6.21
N VAL A 21 -19.65 -19.06 7.02
CA VAL A 21 -19.81 -17.85 7.86
C VAL A 21 -18.72 -17.75 8.92
N HIS A 22 -18.32 -18.88 9.52
CA HIS A 22 -17.25 -18.89 10.50
C HIS A 22 -15.91 -18.48 9.87
N GLN A 23 -15.56 -19.06 8.72
CA GLN A 23 -14.36 -18.71 7.97
C GLN A 23 -14.36 -17.23 7.57
N GLN A 24 -15.48 -16.70 7.09
CA GLN A 24 -15.60 -15.28 6.78
C GLN A 24 -15.29 -14.41 8.01
N ARG A 25 -15.86 -14.74 9.18
CA ARG A 25 -15.59 -14.00 10.43
C ARG A 25 -14.13 -14.07 10.87
N VAL A 26 -13.43 -15.17 10.59
CA VAL A 26 -12.00 -15.29 10.88
C VAL A 26 -11.20 -14.35 9.99
N LEU A 27 -11.48 -14.37 8.68
CA LEU A 27 -10.84 -13.47 7.71
C LEU A 27 -11.11 -11.99 8.03
N ASP A 28 -12.34 -11.64 8.40
CA ASP A 28 -12.70 -10.27 8.78
C ASP A 28 -11.93 -9.81 10.03
N LYS A 29 -11.79 -10.68 11.03
CA LYS A 29 -11.02 -10.39 12.25
C LYS A 29 -9.53 -10.25 11.99
N GLU A 30 -8.98 -11.09 11.12
CA GLU A 30 -7.58 -11.03 10.73
C GLU A 30 -7.27 -9.74 9.98
N ALA A 31 -8.14 -9.33 9.06
CA ALA A 31 -8.01 -8.08 8.31
C ALA A 31 -8.09 -6.83 9.20
N GLU A 32 -8.66 -6.96 10.40
CA GLU A 32 -8.76 -5.91 11.42
C GLU A 32 -7.82 -6.13 12.62
N SER A 33 -6.83 -7.02 12.53
CA SER A 33 -5.92 -7.33 13.64
C SER A 33 -5.04 -6.14 14.05
N GLU A 34 -4.52 -6.18 15.27
CA GLU A 34 -3.62 -5.14 15.79
C GLU A 34 -2.34 -5.02 14.94
N GLU A 35 -1.82 -6.14 14.43
CA GLU A 35 -0.66 -6.17 13.53
C GLU A 35 -0.94 -5.43 12.22
N ARG A 36 -2.14 -5.60 11.65
CA ARG A 36 -2.59 -4.87 10.46
C ARG A 36 -2.74 -3.37 10.72
N GLN A 37 -3.08 -2.99 11.94
CA GLN A 37 -3.28 -1.60 12.36
C GLN A 37 -2.04 -0.92 12.96
N THR A 38 -0.93 -1.64 13.06
CA THR A 38 0.33 -1.09 13.55
C THR A 38 0.93 -0.13 12.51
N LEU A 39 1.32 1.07 12.97
CA LEU A 39 1.90 2.09 12.10
C LEU A 39 3.31 1.72 11.66
N PHE A 40 3.62 1.97 10.39
CA PHE A 40 4.96 1.80 9.83
C PHE A 40 5.33 2.90 8.83
N TYR A 41 6.63 3.12 8.72
CA TYR A 41 7.29 3.79 7.59
C TYR A 41 7.61 2.78 6.48
N LEU A 42 7.88 3.28 5.28
CA LEU A 42 8.40 2.48 4.19
C LEU A 42 9.82 2.93 3.83
N ASP A 43 10.77 2.03 3.98
CA ASP A 43 12.16 2.19 3.57
C ASP A 43 12.40 1.48 2.24
N VAL A 44 13.39 1.93 1.47
CA VAL A 44 13.65 1.41 0.13
C VAL A 44 14.90 0.55 0.12
N PHE A 45 14.75 -0.70 -0.29
CA PHE A 45 15.86 -1.58 -0.62
C PHE A 45 16.02 -1.70 -2.13
N CYS A 46 17.24 -1.58 -2.63
CA CYS A 46 17.52 -1.57 -4.07
C CYS A 46 18.92 -2.14 -4.30
N ASP A 47 18.96 -3.30 -4.95
CA ASP A 47 20.17 -4.06 -5.28
C ASP A 47 20.56 -3.91 -6.76
N ALA A 48 19.84 -3.06 -7.50
CA ALA A 48 20.03 -2.86 -8.92
C ALA A 48 21.47 -2.46 -9.27
N GLN A 49 22.03 -3.08 -10.30
CA GLN A 49 23.35 -2.77 -10.85
C GLN A 49 23.30 -1.46 -11.67
N SER A 50 23.18 -0.33 -10.96
CA SER A 50 23.03 1.01 -11.53
C SER A 50 23.88 2.02 -10.79
N ARG A 51 24.44 3.01 -11.51
CA ARG A 51 25.15 4.15 -10.90
C ARG A 51 24.24 5.03 -10.03
N LYS A 52 22.93 4.91 -10.24
CA LYS A 52 21.88 5.64 -9.51
C LYS A 52 21.33 4.86 -8.32
N ARG A 53 21.84 3.64 -8.05
CA ARG A 53 21.37 2.80 -6.94
C ARG A 53 21.43 3.54 -5.62
N ASP A 54 22.51 4.28 -5.36
CA ASP A 54 22.71 4.96 -4.08
C ASP A 54 21.77 6.16 -3.85
N GLU A 55 21.09 6.65 -4.90
CA GLU A 55 20.03 7.66 -4.75
C GLU A 55 18.70 7.02 -4.29
N VAL A 56 18.50 5.73 -4.56
CA VAL A 56 17.26 4.99 -4.30
C VAL A 56 17.39 4.10 -3.06
N HIS A 57 18.48 3.35 -2.96
CA HIS A 57 18.76 2.47 -1.84
C HIS A 57 18.90 3.27 -0.54
N THR A 58 18.29 2.80 0.54
CA THR A 58 18.22 3.47 1.85
C THR A 58 17.43 4.79 1.87
N ALA A 59 16.78 5.16 0.77
CA ALA A 59 15.76 6.21 0.80
C ALA A 59 14.54 5.75 1.61
N MET A 60 13.62 6.67 1.88
CA MET A 60 12.31 6.36 2.44
C MET A 60 11.20 6.94 1.58
N VAL A 61 10.00 6.38 1.71
CA VAL A 61 8.82 6.85 0.99
C VAL A 61 8.20 8.04 1.70
N VAL A 62 7.89 9.08 0.94
CA VAL A 62 7.22 10.30 1.39
C VAL A 62 6.01 10.59 0.51
N LEU A 63 5.01 11.28 1.08
CA LEU A 63 3.84 11.76 0.36
C LEU A 63 4.12 13.18 -0.16
N LYS A 64 4.30 13.34 -1.47
CA LYS A 64 4.58 14.63 -2.11
C LYS A 64 3.94 14.69 -3.49
N ASP A 65 3.33 15.83 -3.81
CA ASP A 65 2.69 16.10 -5.12
C ASP A 65 1.64 15.06 -5.56
N GLY A 66 0.92 14.47 -4.60
CA GLY A 66 -0.11 13.45 -4.87
C GLY A 66 0.46 12.05 -5.21
N LYS A 67 1.77 11.85 -5.07
CA LYS A 67 2.48 10.60 -5.36
C LYS A 67 3.29 10.11 -4.16
N LEU A 68 3.65 8.82 -4.20
CA LEU A 68 4.68 8.26 -3.33
C LEU A 68 6.05 8.54 -3.98
N ARG A 69 6.85 9.39 -3.32
CA ARG A 69 8.19 9.75 -3.77
C ARG A 69 9.25 9.18 -2.85
N LEU A 70 10.47 9.01 -3.36
CA LEU A 70 11.62 8.60 -2.57
C LEU A 70 12.37 9.82 -2.07
N TRP A 71 12.79 9.77 -0.82
CA TRP A 71 13.46 10.87 -0.16
C TRP A 71 14.63 10.39 0.71
N PRO A 72 15.76 11.13 0.73
CA PRO A 72 16.88 10.77 1.58
C PRO A 72 16.53 10.93 3.06
N LYS A 73 16.98 9.97 3.87
CA LYS A 73 16.83 9.99 5.32
C LYS A 73 17.92 10.78 6.00
N ASP A 74 17.56 11.49 7.08
CA ASP A 74 18.53 12.02 8.03
C ASP A 74 19.19 10.84 8.78
N PRO A 75 20.54 10.75 8.84
CA PRO A 75 21.22 9.63 9.48
C PRO A 75 20.89 9.44 10.96
N HIS A 76 20.54 10.51 11.67
CA HIS A 76 20.27 10.50 13.11
C HIS A 76 18.79 10.22 13.39
N THR A 77 17.88 10.97 12.76
CA THR A 77 16.45 10.83 13.06
C THR A 77 15.79 9.69 12.29
N LYS A 78 16.42 9.20 11.21
CA LYS A 78 15.85 8.23 10.26
C LYS A 78 14.53 8.71 9.62
N LEU A 79 14.29 10.01 9.65
CA LEU A 79 13.13 10.68 9.04
C LEU A 79 13.57 11.45 7.78
N PRO A 80 12.63 11.99 6.97
CA PRO A 80 12.97 12.70 5.74
C PRO A 80 13.88 13.90 6.04
N LYS A 81 14.97 14.05 5.28
CA LYS A 81 15.79 15.27 5.33
C LYS A 81 14.96 16.48 4.93
N THR A 82 15.34 17.65 5.44
CA THR A 82 14.78 18.94 5.02
C THR A 82 14.90 19.13 3.51
N ASP A 83 13.92 19.79 2.89
CA ASP A 83 13.95 20.09 1.46
C ASP A 83 15.14 21.00 1.13
N PRO A 84 16.01 20.64 0.16
CA PRO A 84 17.10 21.52 -0.27
C PRO A 84 16.64 22.90 -0.72
N GLY A 85 15.39 23.04 -1.15
CA GLY A 85 14.75 24.32 -1.47
C GLY A 85 14.40 25.18 -0.25
N GLY A 86 14.77 24.77 0.97
CA GLY A 86 14.52 25.50 2.22
C GLY A 86 13.11 25.31 2.81
N GLY A 87 12.34 24.37 2.27
CA GLY A 87 11.02 24.00 2.78
C GLY A 87 11.07 23.04 3.98
N SER A 88 9.94 22.85 4.65
CA SER A 88 9.78 21.79 5.65
C SER A 88 10.00 20.41 5.01
N PRO A 89 10.51 19.41 5.77
CA PRO A 89 10.65 18.05 5.25
C PRO A 89 9.28 17.53 4.76
N PRO A 90 9.26 16.77 3.66
CA PRO A 90 8.02 16.17 3.18
C PRO A 90 7.46 15.19 4.21
N HIS A 91 6.14 14.99 4.18
CA HIS A 91 5.48 14.09 5.11
C HIS A 91 5.91 12.64 4.81
N PRO A 92 6.53 11.93 5.77
CA PRO A 92 6.87 10.53 5.56
C PRO A 92 5.58 9.73 5.37
N PHE A 93 5.63 8.69 4.54
CA PHE A 93 4.57 7.69 4.59
C PHE A 93 4.53 7.14 6.02
N THR A 94 3.39 7.28 6.69
CA THR A 94 3.15 6.69 8.00
C THR A 94 1.76 6.10 7.97
N GLY A 95 1.71 4.79 7.78
CA GLY A 95 0.51 4.09 7.37
C GLY A 95 0.39 2.71 7.98
N PHE A 96 -0.73 2.07 7.66
CA PHE A 96 -1.14 0.75 8.14
C PHE A 96 -2.19 0.18 7.18
N TYR A 97 -2.65 -1.04 7.43
CA TYR A 97 -3.63 -1.72 6.58
C TYR A 97 -5.05 -1.54 7.13
N LEU A 98 -6.01 -1.38 6.22
CA LEU A 98 -7.44 -1.38 6.53
C LEU A 98 -8.21 -2.17 5.48
N PRO A 99 -9.26 -2.92 5.86
CA PRO A 99 -10.17 -3.51 4.89
C PRO A 99 -10.76 -2.44 3.97
N PHE A 100 -10.57 -2.59 2.66
CA PHE A 100 -11.23 -1.74 1.70
C PHE A 100 -12.72 -2.08 1.65
N PRO A 101 -13.62 -1.09 1.71
CA PRO A 101 -15.05 -1.37 1.82
C PRO A 101 -15.61 -2.12 0.60
N THR A 102 -16.21 -3.28 0.85
CA THR A 102 -16.70 -4.22 -0.18
C THR A 102 -17.70 -3.60 -1.15
N GLU A 103 -18.52 -2.65 -0.68
CA GLU A 103 -19.51 -1.93 -1.49
C GLU A 103 -18.90 -1.12 -2.66
N ASP A 104 -17.61 -0.76 -2.57
CA ASP A 104 -16.90 -0.04 -3.61
C ASP A 104 -16.09 -0.94 -4.55
N LEU A 105 -16.08 -2.25 -4.33
CA LEU A 105 -15.34 -3.20 -5.16
C LEU A 105 -16.25 -3.75 -6.28
N PRO A 106 -16.02 -3.38 -7.55
CA PRO A 106 -16.82 -3.92 -8.65
C PRO A 106 -16.52 -5.42 -8.83
N ASN A 107 -17.57 -6.23 -8.91
CA ASN A 107 -17.50 -7.68 -9.19
C ASN A 107 -16.74 -8.51 -8.13
N HIS A 108 -16.65 -8.06 -6.88
CA HIS A 108 -16.12 -8.90 -5.79
C HIS A 108 -17.12 -10.03 -5.48
N PRO A 109 -16.73 -11.30 -5.67
CA PRO A 109 -17.63 -12.43 -5.44
C PRO A 109 -17.95 -12.52 -3.95
N ILE A 110 -19.22 -12.74 -3.60
CA ILE A 110 -19.62 -12.94 -2.20
C ILE A 110 -19.97 -14.42 -2.03
N PRO A 111 -19.32 -15.17 -1.12
CA PRO A 111 -18.30 -14.73 -0.15
C PRO A 111 -16.89 -14.65 -0.73
N ALA A 112 -16.10 -13.67 -0.28
CA ALA A 112 -14.67 -13.57 -0.59
C ALA A 112 -13.91 -12.87 0.55
N PRO A 113 -12.59 -13.14 0.69
CA PRO A 113 -11.76 -12.49 1.67
C PRO A 113 -11.81 -10.95 1.53
N PRO A 114 -11.76 -10.21 2.65
CA PRO A 114 -11.58 -8.77 2.63
C PRO A 114 -10.35 -8.39 1.81
N ILE A 115 -10.47 -7.35 0.99
CA ILE A 115 -9.30 -6.78 0.31
C ILE A 115 -8.66 -5.79 1.26
N LEU A 116 -7.45 -6.09 1.72
CA LEU A 116 -6.65 -5.13 2.48
C LEU A 116 -6.21 -3.99 1.58
N GLY A 117 -6.56 -2.77 1.97
CA GLY A 117 -6.03 -1.55 1.40
C GLY A 117 -4.95 -0.95 2.30
N LEU A 118 -4.01 -0.22 1.70
CA LEU A 118 -2.98 0.52 2.43
C LEU A 118 -3.44 1.96 2.63
N VAL A 119 -3.36 2.45 3.87
CA VAL A 119 -3.69 3.84 4.20
C VAL A 119 -2.50 4.55 4.80
N SER A 120 -2.45 5.87 4.62
CA SER A 120 -1.44 6.73 5.23
C SER A 120 -2.07 7.94 5.90
N THR A 121 -1.43 8.40 6.96
CA THR A 121 -1.72 9.69 7.58
C THR A 121 -1.47 10.81 6.58
N ILE A 122 -2.29 11.86 6.63
CA ILE A 122 -2.04 13.07 5.85
C ILE A 122 -1.12 14.04 6.61
N PRO A 123 -0.38 14.91 5.89
CA PRO A 123 0.31 16.01 6.52
C PRO A 123 -0.67 16.77 7.42
N PRO A 124 -0.31 17.07 8.67
CA PRO A 124 -1.18 17.81 9.55
C PRO A 124 -1.45 19.19 8.94
N ASP A 125 -2.72 19.53 8.75
CA ASP A 125 -3.11 20.87 8.34
C ASP A 125 -2.62 21.86 9.42
N SER A 126 -1.58 22.62 9.07
CA SER A 126 -0.92 23.58 9.97
C SER A 126 -1.81 24.78 10.26
N SER A 127 -2.92 24.94 9.53
CA SER A 127 -3.93 25.98 9.76
C SER A 127 -4.98 25.60 10.81
N VAL A 128 -5.06 24.33 11.22
CA VAL A 128 -6.05 23.85 12.19
C VAL A 128 -5.43 23.72 13.59
N PRO A 129 -5.96 24.43 14.61
CA PRO A 129 -5.52 24.32 16.00
C PRO A 129 -5.53 22.87 16.50
N LYS A 130 -4.48 22.47 17.24
CA LYS A 130 -4.31 21.10 17.78
C LYS A 130 -5.57 20.59 18.51
N ASP A 131 -6.25 21.46 19.25
CA ASP A 131 -7.43 21.12 20.07
C ASP A 131 -8.71 20.83 19.26
N LYS A 132 -8.70 21.06 17.93
CA LYS A 132 -9.83 20.79 17.03
C LYS A 132 -9.53 19.74 15.97
N ARG A 133 -8.38 19.06 16.03
CA ARG A 133 -8.05 17.98 15.10
C ARG A 133 -9.00 16.79 15.38
N LYS A 134 -10.05 16.67 14.56
CA LYS A 134 -10.84 15.42 14.44
C LYS A 134 -9.91 14.25 14.06
N LYS A 135 -10.39 13.00 14.17
CA LYS A 135 -9.68 11.79 13.72
C LYS A 135 -8.84 12.10 12.46
N PRO A 136 -7.54 11.78 12.45
CA PRO A 136 -6.67 12.11 11.32
C PRO A 136 -7.32 11.59 10.05
N LYS A 137 -7.51 12.49 9.07
CA LYS A 137 -7.96 12.06 7.74
C LYS A 137 -6.87 11.12 7.21
N LEU A 138 -7.30 10.00 6.68
CA LEU A 138 -6.41 9.04 6.04
C LEU A 138 -6.61 9.13 4.53
N ASN A 139 -5.52 8.97 3.79
CA ASN A 139 -5.57 8.75 2.36
C ASN A 139 -5.28 7.28 2.07
N TRP A 140 -6.00 6.72 1.11
CA TRP A 140 -5.70 5.40 0.58
C TRP A 140 -4.56 5.49 -0.40
N ILE A 141 -3.66 4.52 -0.36
CA ILE A 141 -2.61 4.33 -1.34
C ILE A 141 -3.13 3.40 -2.43
N TYR A 142 -2.95 3.82 -3.68
CA TYR A 142 -3.42 3.06 -4.84
C TYR A 142 -2.44 3.20 -5.99
N ALA A 143 -2.38 2.19 -6.85
CA ALA A 143 -1.65 2.27 -8.11
C ALA A 143 -2.59 2.73 -9.22
N ASP A 144 -2.25 3.85 -9.87
CA ASP A 144 -3.04 4.37 -10.99
C ASP A 144 -3.00 3.37 -12.16
N LYS A 145 -4.15 2.77 -12.48
CA LYS A 145 -4.27 1.78 -13.57
C LYS A 145 -3.77 2.25 -14.95
N ARG A 146 -3.68 3.57 -15.18
CA ARG A 146 -3.20 4.15 -16.45
C ARG A 146 -1.74 4.53 -16.38
N THR A 147 -1.33 5.28 -15.37
CA THR A 147 0.04 5.82 -15.28
C THR A 147 1.01 4.88 -14.57
N ARG A 148 0.49 3.86 -13.87
CA ARG A 148 1.21 2.96 -12.96
C ARG A 148 1.84 3.66 -11.75
N GLU A 149 1.64 4.96 -11.57
CA GLU A 149 2.14 5.72 -10.42
C GLU A 149 1.45 5.25 -9.14
N LEU A 150 2.21 5.09 -8.04
CA LEU A 150 1.61 4.98 -6.72
C LEU A 150 1.22 6.37 -6.22
N LYS A 151 -0.06 6.53 -5.95
CA LYS A 151 -0.69 7.78 -5.56
C LYS A 151 -1.43 7.61 -4.25
N TYR A 152 -1.81 8.73 -3.67
CA TYR A 152 -2.58 8.76 -2.44
C TYR A 152 -3.76 9.70 -2.57
N GLY A 153 -4.91 9.34 -1.99
CA GLY A 153 -6.11 10.18 -2.09
C GLY A 153 -7.31 9.65 -1.30
N PRO A 154 -8.46 10.35 -1.39
CA PRO A 154 -9.68 9.93 -0.74
C PRO A 154 -10.24 8.65 -1.39
N ARG A 155 -11.04 7.91 -0.62
CA ARG A 155 -11.67 6.63 -1.03
C ARG A 155 -12.39 6.71 -2.40
N VAL A 156 -13.06 7.82 -2.67
CA VAL A 156 -13.84 8.03 -3.92
C VAL A 156 -13.00 8.04 -5.19
N GLU A 157 -11.72 8.44 -5.08
CA GLU A 157 -10.74 8.41 -6.16
C GLU A 157 -10.07 7.03 -6.19
N ALA A 158 -9.58 6.57 -5.03
CA ALA A 158 -8.85 5.32 -4.89
C ALA A 158 -9.62 4.10 -5.43
N ARG A 159 -10.94 4.02 -5.22
CA ARG A 159 -11.82 2.94 -5.73
C ARG A 159 -11.84 2.79 -7.26
N GLN A 160 -11.33 3.76 -8.02
CA GLN A 160 -11.29 3.71 -9.48
C GLN A 160 -9.99 3.10 -10.03
N HIS A 161 -9.06 2.78 -9.15
CA HIS A 161 -7.69 2.35 -9.43
C HIS A 161 -7.39 1.00 -8.76
N ILE A 162 -6.13 0.56 -8.78
CA ILE A 162 -5.71 -0.69 -8.14
C ILE A 162 -5.45 -0.42 -6.67
N ILE A 163 -6.34 -0.93 -5.81
CA ILE A 163 -6.38 -0.60 -4.39
C ILE A 163 -5.77 -1.68 -3.48
N GLY A 164 -5.45 -2.84 -4.04
CA GLY A 164 -5.02 -4.00 -3.29
C GLY A 164 -5.45 -5.32 -3.96
N PRO A 165 -5.17 -6.47 -3.31
CA PRO A 165 -4.77 -6.53 -1.90
C PRO A 165 -3.34 -6.04 -1.67
N TRP A 166 -3.19 -5.15 -0.67
CA TRP A 166 -1.89 -4.84 -0.09
C TRP A 166 -1.63 -5.79 1.06
N ASP A 167 -0.40 -6.27 1.17
CA ASP A 167 0.02 -7.15 2.25
C ASP A 167 1.54 -7.01 2.45
N TRP A 168 2.12 -7.83 3.31
CA TRP A 168 3.55 -8.02 3.44
C TRP A 168 3.97 -9.43 2.99
N THR A 169 5.26 -9.63 2.77
CA THR A 169 5.87 -10.92 2.46
C THR A 169 5.82 -11.86 3.67
N ASP A 170 5.47 -13.13 3.46
CA ASP A 170 5.28 -14.12 4.55
C ASP A 170 6.60 -14.55 5.22
N ASP A 171 7.74 -14.36 4.58
CA ASP A 171 9.04 -14.87 5.02
C ASP A 171 9.69 -14.00 6.10
N ASP A 172 9.64 -12.68 5.94
CA ASP A 172 10.23 -11.71 6.87
C ASP A 172 9.25 -10.67 7.42
N GLU A 173 8.01 -10.68 6.94
CA GLU A 173 6.96 -9.72 7.24
C GLU A 173 7.35 -8.25 6.96
N GLN A 174 8.33 -8.00 6.10
CA GLN A 174 8.84 -6.65 5.85
C GLN A 174 8.55 -6.15 4.45
N GLY A 175 8.70 -6.99 3.43
CA GLY A 175 8.49 -6.59 2.03
C GLY A 175 7.02 -6.25 1.75
N LEU A 176 6.74 -5.05 1.25
CA LEU A 176 5.40 -4.63 0.88
C LEU A 176 5.00 -5.26 -0.46
N ILE A 177 3.88 -5.97 -0.48
CA ILE A 177 3.33 -6.60 -1.68
C ILE A 177 2.02 -5.94 -2.12
N LEU A 178 1.81 -5.93 -3.44
CA LEU A 178 0.56 -5.55 -4.07
C LEU A 178 0.10 -6.67 -4.98
N ASN A 179 -1.12 -7.15 -4.80
CA ASN A 179 -1.70 -8.28 -5.53
C ASN A 179 -0.88 -9.57 -5.40
N GLY A 180 -0.25 -9.79 -4.24
CA GLY A 180 0.53 -11.00 -3.96
C GLY A 180 1.97 -10.96 -4.46
N GLU A 181 2.44 -9.85 -5.03
CA GLU A 181 3.78 -9.74 -5.62
C GLU A 181 4.52 -8.47 -5.17
N GLU A 182 5.84 -8.58 -4.98
CA GLU A 182 6.75 -7.45 -4.75
C GLU A 182 7.10 -6.73 -6.07
N CYS A 183 6.08 -6.15 -6.69
CA CYS A 183 6.15 -5.60 -8.05
C CYS A 183 6.26 -4.07 -8.06
N LEU A 184 7.00 -3.48 -7.12
CA LEU A 184 7.20 -2.03 -7.03
C LEU A 184 8.55 -1.61 -7.62
N VAL A 185 8.56 -0.47 -8.31
CA VAL A 185 9.77 0.04 -8.96
C VAL A 185 9.93 1.53 -8.72
N ALA A 186 11.19 1.98 -8.65
CA ALA A 186 11.55 3.38 -8.57
C ALA A 186 11.77 3.94 -9.98
N VAL A 187 11.10 5.04 -10.31
CA VAL A 187 11.19 5.73 -11.61
C VAL A 187 11.77 7.13 -11.42
N GLU A 188 12.82 7.46 -12.18
CA GLU A 188 13.44 8.79 -12.21
C GLU A 188 12.56 9.72 -13.07
N GLU A 189 11.74 10.56 -12.43
CA GLU A 189 10.94 11.60 -13.11
C GLU A 189 11.76 12.88 -13.35
N GLU A 190 12.66 13.22 -12.43
CA GLU A 190 13.53 14.39 -12.52
C GLU A 190 14.98 14.01 -12.18
N SER A 191 15.93 14.61 -12.91
CA SER A 191 17.34 14.45 -12.62
C SER A 191 17.75 15.26 -11.39
N GLY A 192 18.64 14.72 -10.55
CA GLY A 192 19.19 15.44 -9.39
C GLY A 192 18.97 14.76 -8.04
N GLY A 193 18.59 13.48 -8.01
CA GLY A 193 18.58 12.67 -6.78
C GLY A 193 17.32 12.76 -5.92
N LEU A 194 16.41 13.70 -6.20
CA LEU A 194 15.12 13.86 -5.49
C LEU A 194 13.89 13.66 -6.39
N GLY A 195 14.12 13.28 -7.64
CA GLY A 195 13.08 13.10 -8.65
C GLY A 195 12.53 11.68 -8.75
N TRP A 196 12.68 10.85 -7.72
CA TRP A 196 12.27 9.45 -7.76
C TRP A 196 10.85 9.26 -7.24
N ALA A 197 10.03 8.55 -8.01
CA ALA A 197 8.66 8.18 -7.64
C ALA A 197 8.44 6.67 -7.73
N VAL A 198 7.54 6.14 -6.91
CA VAL A 198 7.22 4.72 -6.88
C VAL A 198 6.11 4.41 -7.90
N TYR A 199 6.32 3.36 -8.67
CA TYR A 199 5.37 2.86 -9.67
C TYR A 199 5.12 1.37 -9.43
N TRP A 200 3.96 0.90 -9.90
CA TRP A 200 3.55 -0.50 -9.87
C TRP A 200 3.82 -1.17 -11.21
N ASP A 201 4.68 -2.17 -11.20
CA ASP A 201 5.10 -2.97 -12.34
C ASP A 201 4.37 -4.31 -12.35
N GLY A 202 3.06 -4.27 -12.59
CA GLY A 202 2.20 -5.47 -12.55
C GLY A 202 2.52 -6.55 -13.60
N GLU A 203 3.43 -6.26 -14.54
CA GLU A 203 3.93 -7.21 -15.53
C GLU A 203 5.33 -7.77 -15.18
N ASP A 204 5.93 -7.33 -14.07
CA ASP A 204 7.32 -7.57 -13.65
C ASP A 204 8.35 -7.44 -14.81
N ASP A 205 8.17 -6.46 -15.69
CA ASP A 205 9.04 -6.28 -16.86
C ASP A 205 9.88 -5.01 -16.81
N ARG A 206 9.84 -4.31 -15.67
CA ARG A 206 10.35 -2.96 -15.41
C ARG A 206 9.60 -1.90 -16.19
N LEU A 207 8.28 -1.99 -16.28
CA LEU A 207 7.42 -1.05 -17.01
C LEU A 207 7.76 -0.91 -18.51
N LYS A 208 8.25 -1.98 -19.14
CA LYS A 208 8.54 -2.00 -20.58
C LYS A 208 7.27 -2.15 -21.40
N ALA A 209 6.33 -3.00 -20.98
CA ALA A 209 5.06 -3.22 -21.65
C ALA A 209 4.23 -1.93 -21.79
N VAL A 210 4.34 -1.04 -20.80
CA VAL A 210 3.66 0.26 -20.79
C VAL A 210 4.51 1.41 -21.36
N GLY A 211 5.72 1.12 -21.86
CA GLY A 211 6.59 2.09 -22.55
C GLY A 211 7.38 3.04 -21.65
N ILE A 212 7.14 3.08 -20.34
CA ILE A 212 7.78 4.02 -19.40
C ILE A 212 9.30 3.84 -19.38
N ALA A 213 9.77 2.59 -19.42
CA ALA A 213 11.21 2.29 -19.41
C ALA A 213 11.96 2.74 -20.68
N GLN A 214 11.26 3.15 -21.74
CA GLN A 214 11.88 3.68 -22.95
C GLN A 214 12.27 5.16 -22.78
N GLU A 215 11.55 5.89 -21.92
CA GLU A 215 11.72 7.33 -21.71
C GLU A 215 12.40 7.64 -20.38
N LYS A 216 12.09 6.87 -19.34
CA LYS A 216 12.55 7.10 -17.96
C LYS A 216 13.41 5.94 -17.47
N ARG A 217 14.29 6.27 -16.52
CA ARG A 217 15.06 5.26 -15.81
C ARG A 217 14.18 4.56 -14.78
N VAL A 218 14.18 3.23 -14.81
CA VAL A 218 13.45 2.38 -13.86
C VAL A 218 14.44 1.47 -13.13
N LEU A 219 14.39 1.48 -11.80
CA LEU A 219 15.14 0.58 -10.94
C LEU A 219 14.16 -0.32 -10.16
N ARG A 220 14.42 -1.62 -10.13
CA ARG A 220 13.71 -2.53 -9.22
C ARG A 220 14.13 -2.21 -7.79
N CYS A 221 13.16 -2.22 -6.89
CA CYS A 221 13.36 -2.00 -5.46
C CYS A 221 12.28 -2.73 -4.67
N SER A 222 12.59 -3.18 -3.47
CA SER A 222 11.57 -3.56 -2.49
C SER A 222 11.28 -2.37 -1.57
N LEU A 223 10.03 -2.26 -1.12
CA LEU A 223 9.63 -1.33 -0.08
C LEU A 223 9.45 -2.11 1.22
N GLU A 224 10.29 -1.83 2.20
CA GLU A 224 10.33 -2.57 3.46
C GLU A 224 9.62 -1.78 4.56
N ARG A 225 8.76 -2.47 5.32
CA ARG A 225 8.09 -1.91 6.48
C ARG A 225 9.09 -1.70 7.61
N ARG A 226 9.11 -0.49 8.16
CA ARG A 226 9.77 -0.18 9.42
C ARG A 226 8.73 0.31 10.42
N LEU A 227 8.41 -0.52 11.41
CA LEU A 227 7.43 -0.17 12.44
C LEU A 227 7.80 1.15 13.14
N VAL A 228 6.79 1.95 13.45
CA VAL A 228 6.97 3.16 14.26
C VAL A 228 7.02 2.72 15.72
N GLU A 229 8.17 2.88 16.37
CA GLU A 229 8.30 2.68 17.82
C GLU A 229 7.44 3.74 18.56
N GLU A 230 6.70 3.31 19.59
CA GLU A 230 5.89 4.19 20.45
C GLU A 230 6.72 5.12 21.34
#